data_AF-A0A9D2LTR7-F1
#
_entry.id   AF-A0A9D2LTR7-F1
#
_cell.length_a   1.000
_cell.length_b   1.000
_cell.length_c   1.000
_cell.angle_alpha   90.00
_cell.angle_beta   90.00
_cell.angle_gamma   90.00
#
_symmetry.space_group_name_H-M   'P 1'
#
loop_
_entity.id
_entity.type
_entity.pdbx_description
1 polymer ?
#
loop_
_entity_poly.entity_id
_entity_poly.type
_entity_poly.pdbx_seq_one_letter_code
_entity_poly.pdbx_strand_id
1 'polypeptide(L)'
;MVKGNVIFYVTRQYMKRNRRRTLTTFIGIVFTVLLMTCVFIGKDTALGFMQELASQKEGKWHVSIYGVTPEEARQIQELPYVKETAMSADQGYTDFPLSKNKERPYLNIKKYQTQCFDWMNIELTEGSLPESPEEIVLSESIRKDNGEIAIGDTLDGEFFQRAITGIGDKDIETFFPFYQLSVKTGETVSVPQNFPYYGENNSFREEKQYTGEKQTYRVTGFIQAPAYESQEAAA
;
A
#
# COMPACT_ATOMS: atom_id res chain seq x y z
N MET A 1 -20.87 -54.40 43.76
CA MET A 1 -19.81 -55.31 43.26
C MET A 1 -19.52 -54.97 41.80
N VAL A 2 -18.29 -54.56 41.51
CA VAL A 2 -17.87 -53.82 40.30
C VAL A 2 -17.85 -54.73 39.06
N LYS A 3 -18.98 -54.86 38.36
CA LYS A 3 -19.09 -55.64 37.10
C LYS A 3 -18.26 -55.04 35.95
N GLY A 4 -17.90 -53.76 36.01
CA GLY A 4 -17.11 -53.09 34.97
C GLY A 4 -15.69 -53.65 34.81
N ASN A 5 -15.03 -54.05 35.90
CA ASN A 5 -13.60 -54.38 35.87
C ASN A 5 -13.28 -55.76 35.28
N VAL A 6 -14.21 -56.72 35.35
CA VAL A 6 -13.97 -58.08 34.84
C VAL A 6 -13.86 -58.08 33.32
N ILE A 7 -14.71 -57.32 32.62
CA ILE A 7 -14.68 -57.22 31.16
C ILE A 7 -13.36 -56.58 30.69
N PHE A 8 -12.94 -55.47 31.30
CA PHE A 8 -11.65 -54.86 30.99
C PHE A 8 -10.46 -55.79 31.29
N TYR A 9 -10.52 -56.57 32.37
CA TYR A 9 -9.48 -57.54 32.73
C TYR A 9 -9.34 -58.65 31.68
N VAL A 10 -10.46 -59.28 31.30
CA VAL A 10 -10.48 -60.34 30.29
C VAL A 10 -10.03 -59.78 28.93
N THR A 11 -10.57 -58.64 28.49
CA THR A 11 -10.17 -57.97 27.23
C THR A 11 -8.68 -57.62 27.20
N ARG A 12 -8.11 -57.15 28.31
CA ARG A 12 -6.66 -56.87 28.42
C ARG A 12 -5.80 -58.13 28.29
N GLN A 13 -6.22 -59.25 28.89
CA GLN A 13 -5.54 -60.54 28.72
C GLN A 13 -5.57 -61.01 27.26
N TYR A 14 -6.70 -60.87 26.58
CA TYR A 14 -6.83 -61.18 25.14
C TYR A 14 -5.92 -60.30 24.27
N MET A 15 -5.89 -58.98 24.49
CA MET A 15 -4.98 -58.07 23.78
C MET A 15 -3.49 -58.39 24.04
N LYS A 16 -3.14 -58.78 25.28
CA LYS A 16 -1.78 -59.21 25.64
C LYS A 16 -1.37 -60.54 25.01
N ARG A 17 -2.32 -61.42 24.70
CA ARG A 17 -2.07 -62.70 24.00
C ARG A 17 -1.82 -62.45 22.50
N ASN A 18 -2.48 -61.46 21.90
CA ASN A 18 -2.44 -61.17 20.46
C ASN A 18 -1.69 -59.87 20.11
N ARG A 19 -0.51 -59.68 20.71
CA ARG A 19 0.22 -58.38 20.72
C ARG A 19 0.50 -57.79 19.34
N ARG A 20 0.85 -58.62 18.35
CA ARG A 20 1.17 -58.14 16.99
C ARG A 20 -0.04 -57.46 16.34
N ARG A 21 -1.21 -58.13 16.37
CA ARG A 21 -2.46 -57.60 15.81
C ARG A 21 -2.91 -56.33 16.53
N THR A 22 -2.90 -56.34 17.87
CA THR A 22 -3.29 -55.16 18.66
C THR A 22 -2.36 -53.96 18.43
N LEU A 23 -1.05 -54.20 18.30
CA LEU A 23 -0.08 -53.14 18.00
C LEU A 23 -0.33 -52.50 16.63
N THR A 24 -0.54 -53.31 15.58
CA THR A 24 -0.82 -52.80 14.23
C THR A 24 -2.11 -51.98 14.20
N THR A 25 -3.18 -52.45 14.84
CA THR A 25 -4.44 -51.68 14.91
C THR A 25 -4.27 -50.39 15.70
N PHE A 26 -3.55 -50.40 16.82
CA PHE A 26 -3.28 -49.20 17.61
C PHE A 26 -2.50 -48.16 16.80
N ILE A 27 -1.43 -48.58 16.13
CA ILE A 27 -0.63 -47.72 15.24
C ILE A 27 -1.51 -47.15 14.12
N GLY A 28 -2.36 -47.98 13.50
CA GLY A 28 -3.31 -47.52 12.49
C GLY A 28 -4.27 -46.44 13.00
N ILE A 29 -4.85 -46.63 14.18
CA ILE A 29 -5.73 -45.63 14.82
C ILE A 29 -4.96 -44.33 15.10
N VAL A 30 -3.75 -44.43 15.66
CA VAL A 30 -2.90 -43.27 15.94
C VAL A 30 -2.58 -42.51 14.65
N PHE A 31 -2.19 -43.21 13.58
CA PHE A 31 -1.92 -42.58 12.28
C PHE A 31 -3.16 -41.93 11.67
N THR A 32 -4.33 -42.57 11.73
CA THR A 32 -5.58 -41.98 11.22
C THR A 32 -5.90 -40.67 11.94
N VAL A 33 -5.81 -40.66 13.27
CA VAL A 33 -6.05 -39.44 14.06
C VAL A 33 -4.99 -38.38 13.76
N LEU A 34 -3.71 -38.76 13.70
CA LEU A 34 -2.61 -37.84 13.41
C LEU A 34 -2.76 -37.20 12.03
N LEU A 35 -3.05 -37.99 10.99
CA LEU A 35 -3.25 -37.47 9.63
C LEU A 35 -4.45 -36.54 9.56
N MET A 36 -5.58 -36.92 10.19
CA MET A 36 -6.77 -36.06 10.24
C MET A 36 -6.46 -34.72 10.93
N THR A 37 -5.81 -34.75 12.09
CA THR A 37 -5.38 -33.53 12.80
C THR A 37 -4.39 -32.71 11.99
N CYS A 38 -3.42 -33.36 11.33
CA CYS A 38 -2.44 -32.68 10.47
C CYS A 38 -3.11 -31.96 9.30
N VAL A 39 -4.15 -32.54 8.71
CA VAL A 39 -4.90 -31.89 7.61
C VAL A 39 -5.63 -30.65 8.12
N PHE A 40 -6.31 -30.72 9.27
CA PHE A 40 -7.00 -29.55 9.82
C PHE A 40 -6.03 -28.45 10.25
N ILE A 41 -4.97 -28.77 10.98
CA ILE A 41 -3.97 -27.77 11.38
C ILE A 41 -3.24 -27.22 10.16
N GLY A 42 -2.91 -28.09 9.20
CA GLY A 42 -2.25 -27.71 7.96
C GLY A 42 -3.09 -26.74 7.14
N LYS A 43 -4.41 -26.95 7.03
CA LYS A 43 -5.30 -26.03 6.33
C LYS A 43 -5.30 -24.65 6.99
N ASP A 44 -5.40 -24.60 8.32
CA ASP A 44 -5.54 -23.34 9.06
C ASP A 44 -4.22 -22.56 9.03
N THR A 45 -3.10 -23.27 9.14
CA THR A 45 -1.76 -22.71 9.00
C THR A 45 -1.54 -22.17 7.59
N ALA A 46 -1.92 -22.92 6.56
CA ALA A 46 -1.76 -22.50 5.17
C ALA A 46 -2.61 -21.26 4.85
N LEU A 47 -3.87 -21.22 5.30
CA LEU A 47 -4.74 -20.06 5.13
C LEU A 47 -4.19 -18.84 5.88
N GLY A 48 -3.76 -19.00 7.13
CA GLY A 48 -3.16 -17.92 7.91
C GLY A 48 -1.87 -17.38 7.27
N PHE A 49 -1.02 -18.27 6.76
CA PHE A 49 0.19 -17.87 6.03
C PHE A 49 -0.12 -17.11 4.74
N MET A 50 -1.10 -17.56 3.95
CA MET A 50 -1.51 -16.85 2.74
C MET A 50 -2.11 -15.48 3.06
N GLN A 51 -2.89 -15.36 4.13
CA GLN A 51 -3.44 -14.08 4.58
C GLN A 51 -2.33 -13.12 5.02
N GLU A 52 -1.36 -13.59 5.79
CA GLU A 52 -0.22 -12.77 6.21
C GLU A 52 0.65 -12.38 5.01
N LEU A 53 0.89 -13.29 4.07
CA LEU A 53 1.62 -12.95 2.85
C LEU A 53 0.89 -11.91 2.00
N ALA A 54 -0.43 -12.05 1.86
CA ALA A 54 -1.25 -11.08 1.14
C ALA A 54 -1.22 -9.72 1.85
N SER A 55 -1.37 -9.71 3.18
CA SER A 55 -1.34 -8.48 3.97
C SER A 55 0.01 -7.77 3.86
N GLN A 56 1.13 -8.50 3.84
CA GLN A 56 2.48 -7.95 3.69
C GLN A 56 2.81 -7.47 2.26
N LYS A 57 2.19 -8.05 1.23
CA LYS A 57 2.43 -7.66 -0.17
C LYS A 57 1.51 -6.57 -0.68
N GLU A 58 0.21 -6.69 -0.40
CA GLU A 58 -0.84 -5.83 -0.97
C GLU A 58 -1.35 -4.81 0.06
N GLY A 59 -1.13 -5.07 1.35
CA GLY A 59 -1.61 -4.23 2.44
C GLY A 59 -2.79 -4.85 3.19
N LYS A 60 -3.13 -4.27 4.34
CA LYS A 60 -4.25 -4.65 5.21
C LYS A 60 -5.52 -3.86 4.89
N TRP A 61 -5.89 -3.76 3.62
CA TRP A 61 -7.09 -3.04 3.17
C TRP A 61 -7.87 -3.87 2.14
N HIS A 62 -9.16 -3.58 2.01
CA HIS A 62 -10.05 -4.31 1.10
C HIS A 62 -10.51 -3.45 -0.09
N VAL A 63 -10.73 -2.16 0.14
CA VAL A 63 -11.24 -1.21 -0.86
C VAL A 63 -10.58 0.15 -0.65
N SER A 64 -10.18 0.80 -1.75
CA SER A 64 -9.76 2.20 -1.80
C SER A 64 -10.74 2.96 -2.68
N ILE A 65 -11.22 4.11 -2.21
CA ILE A 65 -12.20 4.94 -2.90
C ILE A 65 -11.61 6.35 -3.04
N TYR A 66 -11.58 6.86 -4.26
CA TYR A 66 -11.02 8.17 -4.59
C TYR A 66 -12.13 9.21 -4.80
N GLY A 67 -11.82 10.49 -4.55
CA GLY A 67 -12.74 11.61 -4.82
C GLY A 67 -13.93 11.69 -3.86
N VAL A 68 -13.79 11.18 -2.64
CA VAL A 68 -14.86 11.10 -1.64
C VAL A 68 -14.99 12.44 -0.89
N THR A 69 -16.21 12.95 -0.79
CA THR A 69 -16.50 14.12 0.05
C THR A 69 -16.50 13.77 1.54
N PRO A 70 -16.26 14.74 2.46
CA PRO A 70 -16.31 14.48 3.90
C PRO A 70 -17.63 13.87 4.38
N GLU A 71 -18.76 14.25 3.76
CA GLU A 71 -20.09 13.72 4.04
C GLU A 71 -20.22 12.25 3.62
N GLU A 72 -19.78 11.92 2.40
CA GLU A 72 -19.78 10.53 1.91
C GLU A 72 -18.85 9.64 2.74
N ALA A 73 -17.69 10.16 3.16
CA ALA A 73 -16.76 9.43 4.02
C ALA A 73 -17.41 9.04 5.36
N ARG A 74 -18.22 9.92 5.95
CA ARG A 74 -19.00 9.61 7.17
C ARG A 74 -20.07 8.55 6.90
N GLN A 75 -20.80 8.67 5.80
CA GLN A 75 -21.80 7.67 5.42
C GLN A 75 -21.16 6.29 5.23
N ILE A 76 -19.97 6.21 4.63
CA ILE A 76 -19.23 4.96 4.44
C ILE A 76 -18.83 4.38 5.80
N GLN A 77 -18.33 5.21 6.72
CA GLN A 77 -17.93 4.78 8.05
C GLN A 77 -19.11 4.22 8.87
N GLU A 78 -20.32 4.71 8.65
CA GLU A 78 -21.55 4.27 9.34
C GLU A 78 -22.13 2.94 8.79
N LEU A 79 -21.59 2.41 7.69
CA LEU A 79 -22.08 1.16 7.11
C LEU A 79 -21.77 -0.04 8.02
N PRO A 80 -22.72 -0.96 8.24
CA PRO A 80 -22.57 -2.04 9.22
C PRO A 80 -21.50 -3.08 8.85
N TYR A 81 -21.05 -3.11 7.60
CA TYR A 81 -20.00 -4.00 7.10
C TYR A 81 -18.61 -3.36 7.03
N VAL A 82 -18.51 -2.06 7.34
CA VAL A 82 -17.23 -1.35 7.41
C VAL A 82 -16.70 -1.46 8.83
N LYS A 83 -15.53 -2.09 8.96
CA LYS A 83 -14.90 -2.30 10.28
C LYS A 83 -14.15 -1.05 10.73
N GLU A 84 -13.25 -0.56 9.89
CA GLU A 84 -12.41 0.61 10.14
C GLU A 84 -12.20 1.35 8.82
N THR A 85 -12.00 2.66 8.89
CA THR A 85 -11.70 3.53 7.75
C THR A 85 -10.48 4.39 8.08
N ALA A 86 -9.71 4.72 7.05
CA ALA A 86 -8.62 5.66 7.15
C ALA A 86 -8.61 6.51 5.88
N MET A 87 -8.12 7.74 6.02
CA MET A 87 -8.14 8.73 4.94
C MET A 87 -6.72 9.11 4.54
N SER A 88 -6.52 9.21 3.24
CA SER A 88 -5.39 9.90 2.63
C SER A 88 -5.90 11.11 1.85
N ALA A 89 -5.13 12.19 1.84
CA ALA A 89 -5.43 13.37 1.06
C ALA A 89 -4.19 13.82 0.30
N ASP A 90 -4.35 14.17 -0.96
CA ASP A 90 -3.25 14.70 -1.74
C ASP A 90 -3.12 16.20 -1.50
N GLN A 91 -1.94 16.66 -1.10
CA GLN A 91 -1.69 18.08 -0.88
C GLN A 91 -1.28 18.78 -2.18
N GLY A 92 -0.60 18.06 -3.08
CA GLY A 92 -0.25 18.56 -4.41
C GLY A 92 1.22 18.33 -4.74
N TYR A 93 1.69 19.02 -5.77
CA TYR A 93 3.09 18.99 -6.16
C TYR A 93 3.84 20.18 -5.61
N THR A 94 5.12 20.00 -5.33
CA THR A 94 6.02 21.09 -5.04
C THR A 94 7.32 20.96 -5.81
N ASP A 95 7.98 22.09 -6.04
CA ASP A 95 9.24 22.12 -6.77
C ASP A 95 10.36 21.51 -5.93
N PHE A 96 11.14 20.63 -6.54
CA PHE A 96 12.26 19.98 -5.87
C PHE A 96 13.58 20.33 -6.56
N PRO A 97 14.17 21.49 -6.23
CA PRO A 97 15.38 21.97 -6.90
C PRO A 97 16.61 21.09 -6.64
N LEU A 98 16.57 20.24 -5.59
CA LEU A 98 17.62 19.29 -5.26
C LEU A 98 17.58 18.03 -6.15
N SER A 99 16.53 17.84 -6.95
CA SER A 99 16.45 16.73 -7.89
C SER A 99 17.49 16.89 -9.00
N LYS A 100 18.42 15.93 -9.12
CA LYS A 100 19.31 15.84 -10.29
C LYS A 100 18.65 15.10 -11.45
N ASN A 101 17.49 14.46 -11.20
CA ASN A 101 16.71 13.80 -12.22
C ASN A 101 15.79 14.81 -12.95
N LYS A 102 16.09 15.07 -14.22
CA LYS A 102 15.30 15.99 -15.07
C LYS A 102 13.89 15.48 -15.37
N GLU A 103 13.65 14.19 -15.23
CA GLU A 103 12.34 13.56 -15.45
C GLU A 103 11.46 13.61 -14.19
N ARG A 104 12.03 13.89 -13.01
CA ARG A 104 11.30 14.00 -11.73
C ARG A 104 11.70 15.29 -11.00
N PRO A 105 11.35 16.47 -11.54
CA PRO A 105 11.72 17.76 -10.94
C PRO A 105 10.82 18.19 -9.78
N TYR A 106 9.78 17.42 -9.46
CA TYR A 106 8.75 17.77 -8.48
C TYR A 106 8.61 16.66 -7.43
N LEU A 107 8.23 17.07 -6.22
CA LEU A 107 7.76 16.16 -5.17
C LEU A 107 6.24 16.15 -5.12
N ASN A 108 5.65 14.98 -5.00
CA ASN A 108 4.23 14.79 -4.71
C ASN A 108 4.05 14.59 -3.20
N ILE A 109 3.36 15.53 -2.55
CA ILE A 109 3.13 15.48 -1.12
C ILE A 109 1.72 14.95 -0.84
N LYS A 110 1.67 13.89 -0.04
CA LYS A 110 0.43 13.24 0.40
C LYS A 110 0.35 13.24 1.92
N LYS A 111 -0.85 13.52 2.43
CA LYS A 111 -1.20 13.41 3.85
C LYS A 111 -1.84 12.06 4.08
N TYR A 112 -1.37 11.38 5.11
CA TYR A 112 -1.91 10.09 5.53
C TYR A 112 -2.30 10.16 6.99
N GLN A 113 -3.42 9.53 7.34
CA GLN A 113 -3.69 9.18 8.73
C GLN A 113 -2.73 8.07 9.18
N THR A 114 -2.43 7.98 10.48
CA THR A 114 -1.45 7.01 11.00
C THR A 114 -1.77 5.56 10.61
N GLN A 115 -3.05 5.18 10.58
CA GLN A 115 -3.48 3.83 10.18
C GLN A 115 -3.14 3.49 8.73
N CYS A 116 -3.09 4.48 7.84
CA CYS A 116 -2.74 4.29 6.44
C CYS A 116 -1.31 3.75 6.26
N PHE A 117 -0.37 4.10 7.14
CA PHE A 117 1.00 3.60 7.06
C PHE A 117 1.06 2.08 7.28
N ASP A 118 0.35 1.55 8.27
CA ASP A 118 0.27 0.10 8.52
C ASP A 118 -0.56 -0.60 7.44
N TRP A 119 -1.67 0.00 7.00
CA TRP A 119 -2.56 -0.68 6.06
C TRP A 119 -2.00 -0.72 4.65
N MET A 120 -1.26 0.30 4.20
CA MET A 120 -0.67 0.31 2.86
C MET A 120 0.78 -0.20 2.84
N ASN A 121 1.25 -0.81 3.93
CA ASN A 121 2.63 -1.29 4.10
C ASN A 121 3.67 -0.23 3.74
N ILE A 122 3.46 0.99 4.23
CA ILE A 122 4.46 2.05 4.10
C ILE A 122 5.51 1.81 5.17
N GLU A 123 6.57 1.11 4.78
CA GLU A 123 7.65 0.75 5.69
C GLU A 123 8.69 1.86 5.81
N LEU A 124 9.07 2.17 7.05
CA LEU A 124 10.15 3.10 7.33
C LEU A 124 11.50 2.39 7.13
N THR A 125 12.33 2.93 6.26
CA THR A 125 13.68 2.44 6.02
C THR A 125 14.68 3.07 6.99
N GLU A 126 14.55 4.37 7.27
CA GLU A 126 15.48 5.11 8.13
C GLU A 126 14.76 6.28 8.85
N GLY A 127 15.17 6.61 10.07
CA GLY A 127 14.63 7.76 10.83
C GLY A 127 13.39 7.44 11.65
N SER A 128 12.39 8.32 11.59
CA SER A 128 11.07 8.15 12.25
C SER A 128 9.94 8.64 11.35
N LEU A 129 8.75 8.06 11.55
CA LEU A 129 7.52 8.57 10.93
C LEU A 129 7.21 9.99 11.46
N PRO A 130 6.50 10.83 10.69
CA PRO A 130 6.14 12.18 11.11
C PRO A 130 5.17 12.13 12.30
N GLU A 131 5.47 12.88 13.36
CA GLU A 131 4.56 13.06 14.50
C GLU A 131 3.86 14.42 14.46
N SER A 132 4.48 15.40 13.80
CA SER A 132 3.96 16.75 13.65
C SER A 132 3.54 17.08 12.21
N PRO A 133 2.59 18.00 11.99
CA PRO A 133 2.17 18.41 10.64
C PRO A 133 3.26 19.06 9.79
N GLU A 134 4.34 19.53 10.42
CA GLU A 134 5.52 20.15 9.79
C GLU A 134 6.64 19.13 9.53
N GLU A 135 6.39 17.85 9.76
CA GLU A 135 7.35 16.78 9.51
C GLU A 135 6.95 15.98 8.27
N ILE A 136 7.94 15.51 7.52
CA ILE A 136 7.74 14.72 6.31
C ILE A 136 8.70 13.54 6.26
N VAL A 137 8.21 12.44 5.71
CA VAL A 137 9.04 11.31 5.29
C VAL A 137 9.12 11.27 3.77
N LEU A 138 10.28 10.90 3.26
CA LEU A 138 10.57 10.90 1.83
C LEU A 138 10.71 9.48 1.30
N SER A 139 10.23 9.22 0.09
CA SER A 139 10.45 7.95 -0.60
C SER A 139 11.94 7.75 -0.87
N GLU A 140 12.46 6.54 -0.67
CA GLU A 140 13.85 6.20 -1.00
C GLU A 140 14.18 6.44 -2.49
N SER A 141 13.17 6.45 -3.35
CA SER A 141 13.29 6.83 -4.76
C SER A 141 13.95 8.20 -4.94
N ILE A 142 13.71 9.15 -4.04
CA ILE A 142 14.31 10.49 -4.07
C ILE A 142 15.84 10.43 -3.86
N ARG A 143 16.32 9.50 -3.03
CA ARG A 143 17.76 9.27 -2.83
C ARG A 143 18.38 8.66 -4.08
N LYS A 144 17.66 7.78 -4.79
CA LYS A 144 18.11 7.21 -6.07
C LYS A 144 18.21 8.26 -7.17
N ASP A 145 17.33 9.26 -7.12
CA ASP A 145 17.38 10.44 -7.99
C ASP A 145 18.51 11.45 -7.62
N ASN A 146 19.44 11.02 -6.75
CA ASN A 146 20.61 11.78 -6.28
C ASN A 146 20.26 13.13 -5.61
N GLY A 147 19.11 13.19 -4.94
CA GLY A 147 18.83 14.26 -3.98
C GLY A 147 19.81 14.14 -2.81
N GLU A 148 20.72 15.10 -2.66
CA GLU A 148 21.56 15.25 -1.46
C GLU A 148 20.69 15.76 -0.32
N ILE A 149 19.80 14.90 0.19
CA ILE A 149 18.89 15.21 1.28
C ILE A 149 19.12 14.25 2.44
N ALA A 150 19.29 14.81 3.63
CA ALA A 150 19.52 14.10 4.87
C ALA A 150 18.35 14.29 5.84
N ILE A 151 18.27 13.40 6.82
CA ILE A 151 17.33 13.55 7.93
C ILE A 151 17.72 14.80 8.73
N GLY A 152 16.74 15.65 8.98
CA GLY A 152 16.90 16.94 9.65
C GLY A 152 16.92 18.13 8.69
N ASP A 153 17.05 17.92 7.38
CA ASP A 153 16.98 18.98 6.39
C ASP A 153 15.56 19.56 6.29
N THR A 154 15.47 20.81 5.84
CA THR A 154 14.21 21.53 5.66
C THR A 154 13.88 21.70 4.18
N LEU A 155 12.63 21.44 3.82
CA LEU A 155 12.08 21.62 2.48
C LEU A 155 10.98 22.67 2.49
N ASP A 156 11.13 23.69 1.66
CA ASP A 156 10.08 24.67 1.43
C ASP A 156 9.17 24.18 0.31
N GLY A 157 7.93 23.86 0.66
CA GLY A 157 6.90 23.44 -0.26
C GLY A 157 6.03 24.62 -0.68
N GLU A 158 6.15 25.07 -1.93
CA GLU A 158 5.13 25.88 -2.60
C GLU A 158 4.28 24.97 -3.49
N PHE A 159 2.99 24.87 -3.17
CA PHE A 159 2.13 23.85 -3.75
C PHE A 159 1.47 24.30 -5.06
N PHE A 160 1.44 23.39 -6.02
CA PHE A 160 0.74 23.57 -7.28
C PHE A 160 0.10 22.28 -7.78
N GLN A 161 -0.91 22.45 -8.63
CA GLN A 161 -1.46 21.38 -9.47
C GLN A 161 -0.87 21.48 -10.88
N ARG A 162 -0.71 20.34 -11.53
CA ARG A 162 -0.21 20.28 -12.90
C ARG A 162 -1.38 20.33 -13.87
N ALA A 163 -1.24 21.18 -14.89
CA ALA A 163 -2.11 21.22 -16.04
C ALA A 163 -1.27 21.20 -17.31
N ILE A 164 -1.86 20.82 -18.43
CA ILE A 164 -1.23 20.93 -19.75
C ILE A 164 -2.06 21.86 -20.62
N THR A 165 -1.37 22.71 -21.35
CA THR A 165 -1.97 23.58 -22.37
C THR A 165 -1.49 23.12 -23.74
N GLY A 166 -2.42 22.85 -24.65
CA GLY A 166 -2.08 22.42 -26.01
C GLY A 166 -1.41 23.55 -26.79
N ILE A 167 -0.25 23.27 -27.40
CA ILE A 167 0.52 24.23 -28.21
C ILE A 167 0.73 23.63 -29.60
N GLY A 168 0.47 24.41 -30.65
CA GLY A 168 0.63 23.95 -32.03
C GLY A 168 -0.21 24.74 -33.03
N ASP A 169 -0.34 24.23 -34.25
CA ASP A 169 -1.28 24.76 -35.24
C ASP A 169 -2.73 24.59 -34.75
N LYS A 170 -3.61 25.50 -35.19
CA LYS A 170 -5.06 25.34 -34.99
C LYS A 170 -5.48 24.02 -35.62
N ASP A 171 -6.28 23.23 -34.88
CA ASP A 171 -6.82 21.91 -35.25
C ASP A 171 -5.95 20.68 -34.95
N ILE A 172 -4.84 20.82 -34.22
CA ILE A 172 -4.11 19.67 -33.66
C ILE A 172 -4.65 19.33 -32.26
N GLU A 173 -5.05 18.08 -32.06
CA GLU A 173 -5.45 17.54 -30.76
C GLU A 173 -4.40 16.52 -30.31
N THR A 174 -3.81 16.76 -29.13
CA THR A 174 -2.89 15.81 -28.52
C THR A 174 -3.69 14.86 -27.64
N PHE A 175 -3.68 13.57 -27.97
CA PHE A 175 -4.41 12.54 -27.24
C PHE A 175 -3.46 11.64 -26.45
N PHE A 176 -3.75 11.49 -25.17
CA PHE A 176 -3.05 10.60 -24.24
C PHE A 176 -3.92 9.38 -23.95
N PRO A 177 -3.78 8.29 -24.72
CA PRO A 177 -4.68 7.14 -24.65
C PRO A 177 -4.70 6.45 -23.29
N PHE A 178 -3.56 6.38 -22.61
CA PHE A 178 -3.45 5.75 -21.28
C PHE A 178 -4.16 6.52 -20.18
N TYR A 179 -4.36 7.82 -20.37
CA TYR A 179 -5.02 8.71 -19.42
C TYR A 179 -6.41 9.13 -19.87
N GLN A 180 -6.85 8.66 -21.05
CA GLN A 180 -8.08 9.08 -21.73
C GLN A 180 -8.24 10.60 -21.77
N LEU A 181 -7.13 11.31 -21.90
CA LEU A 181 -7.04 12.76 -21.82
C LEU A 181 -6.71 13.31 -23.20
N SER A 182 -7.48 14.29 -23.65
CA SER A 182 -7.18 15.03 -24.88
C SER A 182 -7.05 16.51 -24.57
N VAL A 183 -6.12 17.16 -25.26
CA VAL A 183 -5.91 18.60 -25.15
C VAL A 183 -5.83 19.20 -26.55
N LYS A 184 -6.70 20.18 -26.81
CA LYS A 184 -6.72 20.95 -28.06
C LYS A 184 -5.82 22.16 -27.96
N THR A 185 -5.36 22.67 -29.10
CA THR A 185 -4.57 23.90 -29.16
C THR A 185 -5.30 25.06 -28.45
N GLY A 186 -4.66 25.63 -27.42
CA GLY A 186 -5.20 26.74 -26.62
C GLY A 186 -6.12 26.32 -25.47
N GLU A 187 -6.39 25.04 -25.29
CA GLU A 187 -7.13 24.50 -24.13
C GLU A 187 -6.15 24.09 -23.03
N THR A 188 -6.53 24.33 -21.78
CA THR A 188 -5.76 23.94 -20.58
C THR A 188 -6.55 22.90 -19.81
N VAL A 189 -5.96 21.72 -19.60
CA VAL A 189 -6.60 20.58 -18.94
C VAL A 189 -5.72 20.12 -17.77
N SER A 190 -6.33 19.88 -16.60
CA SER A 190 -5.63 19.31 -15.44
C SER A 190 -5.22 17.87 -15.70
N VAL A 191 -3.99 17.51 -15.31
CA VAL A 191 -3.47 16.15 -15.53
C VAL A 191 -3.66 15.26 -14.30
N PRO A 192 -3.85 13.93 -14.50
CA PRO A 192 -3.91 12.99 -13.38
C PRO A 192 -2.57 12.88 -12.66
N GLN A 193 -2.58 12.29 -11.45
CA GLN A 193 -1.39 12.29 -10.60
C GLN A 193 -0.22 11.46 -11.13
N ASN A 194 -0.53 10.35 -11.78
CA ASN A 194 0.46 9.47 -12.40
C ASN A 194 0.85 9.94 -13.81
N PHE A 195 0.58 11.20 -14.17
CA PHE A 195 0.98 11.76 -15.45
C PHE A 195 2.50 12.04 -15.46
N PRO A 196 3.29 11.48 -16.40
CA PRO A 196 4.73 11.69 -16.47
C PRO A 196 5.09 13.15 -16.71
N TYR A 197 6.32 13.52 -16.42
CA TYR A 197 6.86 14.81 -16.83
C TYR A 197 7.46 14.69 -18.23
N TYR A 198 6.98 15.52 -19.17
CA TYR A 198 7.42 15.44 -20.57
C TYR A 198 8.42 16.53 -20.99
N GLY A 199 8.79 17.43 -20.07
CA GLY A 199 9.69 18.55 -20.38
C GLY A 199 9.14 19.50 -21.44
N GLU A 200 10.03 20.28 -22.05
CA GLU A 200 9.68 21.17 -23.16
C GLU A 200 9.44 20.38 -24.45
N ASN A 201 8.29 20.61 -25.09
CA ASN A 201 7.93 19.97 -26.35
C ASN A 201 7.08 20.90 -27.24
N ASN A 202 6.79 20.44 -28.46
CA ASN A 202 6.10 21.22 -29.50
C ASN A 202 4.59 20.97 -29.57
N SER A 203 4.03 20.12 -28.71
CA SER A 203 2.62 19.68 -28.77
C SER A 203 1.79 20.19 -27.60
N PHE A 204 2.40 20.37 -26.44
CA PHE A 204 1.78 20.92 -25.25
C PHE A 204 2.83 21.49 -24.32
N ARG A 205 2.40 22.39 -23.43
CA ARG A 205 3.22 22.92 -22.35
C ARG A 205 2.60 22.56 -21.03
N GLU A 206 3.43 22.14 -20.09
CA GLU A 206 3.02 22.01 -18.70
C GLU A 206 2.90 23.39 -18.03
N GLU A 207 1.76 23.63 -17.41
CA GLU A 207 1.47 24.79 -16.59
C GLU A 207 1.31 24.36 -15.12
N LYS A 208 1.86 25.18 -14.24
CA LYS A 208 1.74 25.02 -12.79
C LYS A 208 0.65 25.95 -12.29
N GLN A 209 -0.43 25.38 -11.79
CA GLN A 209 -1.50 26.12 -11.15
C GLN A 209 -1.23 26.15 -9.64
N TYR A 210 -0.56 27.22 -9.19
CA TYR A 210 -0.23 27.38 -7.78
C TYR A 210 -1.51 27.52 -6.93
N THR A 211 -1.58 26.75 -5.85
CA THR A 211 -2.69 26.82 -4.90
C THR A 211 -2.58 28.02 -3.95
N GLY A 212 -1.39 28.61 -3.87
CA GLY A 212 -1.05 29.71 -2.95
C GLY A 212 -0.68 29.23 -1.54
N GLU A 213 -0.76 27.92 -1.28
CA GLU A 213 -0.32 27.33 -0.02
C GLU A 213 1.20 27.18 0.00
N LYS A 214 1.81 27.59 1.11
CA LYS A 214 3.25 27.42 1.38
C LYS A 214 3.43 26.78 2.73
N GLN A 215 4.29 25.77 2.79
CA GLN A 215 4.61 25.11 4.05
C GLN A 215 6.04 24.61 4.02
N THR A 216 6.76 24.85 5.11
CA THR A 216 8.10 24.30 5.32
C THR A 216 7.98 22.99 6.10
N TYR A 217 8.69 21.97 5.63
CA TYR A 217 8.73 20.66 6.26
C TYR A 217 10.14 20.30 6.70
N ARG A 218 10.26 19.59 7.81
CA ARG A 218 11.49 18.96 8.25
C ARG A 218 11.47 17.47 7.91
N VAL A 219 12.53 17.00 7.27
CA VAL A 219 12.67 15.58 6.92
C VAL A 219 13.00 14.78 8.17
N THR A 220 12.14 13.82 8.54
CA THR A 220 12.33 12.98 9.74
C THR A 220 12.80 11.56 9.41
N GLY A 221 12.59 11.12 8.17
CA GLY A 221 12.95 9.77 7.77
C GLY A 221 12.72 9.48 6.30
N PHE A 222 13.08 8.27 5.92
CA PHE A 222 12.88 7.71 4.59
C PHE A 222 12.00 6.47 4.66
N ILE A 223 11.07 6.36 3.73
CA ILE A 223 10.19 5.20 3.56
C ILE A 223 10.58 4.45 2.30
N GLN A 224 10.31 3.14 2.29
CA GLN A 224 10.38 2.36 1.07
C GLN A 224 9.37 2.91 0.06
N ALA A 225 9.76 2.96 -1.21
CA ALA A 225 8.85 3.37 -2.29
C ALA A 225 7.58 2.50 -2.24
N PRO A 226 6.40 3.07 -1.96
CA PRO A 226 5.18 2.29 -1.84
C PRO A 226 4.86 1.60 -3.17
N ALA A 227 4.34 0.37 -3.13
CA ALA A 227 4.11 -0.43 -4.33
C ALA A 227 3.13 0.20 -5.35
N TYR A 228 2.29 1.14 -4.90
CA TYR A 228 1.35 1.88 -5.74
C TYR A 228 1.94 3.15 -6.35
N GLU A 229 3.14 3.58 -5.93
CA GLU A 229 3.86 4.69 -6.55
C GLU A 229 4.45 4.19 -7.88
N SER A 230 3.94 4.68 -9.02
CA SER A 230 4.51 4.32 -10.32
C SER A 230 5.92 4.91 -10.44
N GLN A 231 6.90 4.11 -10.85
CA GLN A 231 8.29 4.54 -11.01
C GLN A 231 8.47 5.73 -11.97
N GLU A 232 7.50 5.95 -12.87
CA GLU A 232 7.48 7.04 -13.85
C GLU A 232 6.72 8.30 -13.38
N ALA A 233 6.02 8.24 -12.24
CA ALA A 233 5.38 9.42 -11.66
C ALA A 233 6.40 10.28 -10.89
N ALA A 234 6.07 11.55 -10.70
CA ALA A 234 6.85 12.45 -9.84
C ALA A 234 7.09 11.82 -8.45
N ALA A 235 8.25 12.13 -7.87
CA ALA A 235 8.79 11.51 -6.65
C ALA A 235 8.11 11.93 -5.36
#